data_AF-A0A9E5EKQ8-F1
#
_entry.id   AF-A0A9E5EKQ8-F1
#
_cell.length_a   1.000
_cell.length_b   1.000
_cell.length_c   1.000
_cell.angle_alpha   90.00
_cell.angle_beta   90.00
_cell.angle_gamma   90.00
#
_symmetry.space_group_name_H-M   'P 1'
#
loop_
_entity.id
_entity.type
_entity.pdbx_description
1 polymer ?
#
loop_
_entity_poly.entity_id
_entity_poly.type
_entity_poly.pdbx_seq_one_letter_code
_entity_poly.pdbx_strand_id
1 'polypeptide(L)'
;MSFTFPQGIDSLLAFFPRPVLDQLEIHANPTPVHAAELESCLSFWRERRVAFVKQSSYHALYQPGKFPSWESRAWSSSGHMGALALLADLHADFYVVRQDEAPETRLWETKYTFCPNPQERAAERNLWAHELEEKHGSPTIPSPREIDWGIYDLVVCIDIPVAAETVARFPNPVWAYYISEPGMPAHKQSLKEPLFGYDLFSNHGFRR
;
A
#
# COMPACT_ATOMS: atom_id res chain seq x y z
N MET A 1 -28.64 -7.62 13.98
CA MET A 1 -28.60 -8.41 12.73
C MET A 1 -27.44 -7.85 11.93
N SER A 2 -26.38 -8.63 11.70
CA SER A 2 -25.30 -8.25 10.80
C SER A 2 -25.78 -8.45 9.37
N PHE A 3 -25.78 -7.39 8.58
CA PHE A 3 -26.07 -7.46 7.15
C PHE A 3 -24.75 -7.64 6.41
N THR A 4 -24.67 -8.60 5.50
CA THR A 4 -23.51 -8.81 4.63
C THR A 4 -23.94 -8.47 3.22
N PHE A 5 -23.21 -7.58 2.56
CA PHE A 5 -23.48 -7.29 1.16
C PHE A 5 -23.01 -8.45 0.27
N PRO A 6 -23.89 -9.00 -0.59
CA PRO A 6 -23.45 -9.93 -1.62
C PRO A 6 -22.44 -9.24 -2.55
N GLN A 7 -21.32 -9.89 -2.83
CA GLN A 7 -20.39 -9.41 -3.87
C GLN A 7 -21.13 -9.32 -5.22
N GLY A 8 -20.96 -8.21 -5.94
CA GLY A 8 -21.50 -8.05 -7.31
C GLY A 8 -22.81 -7.26 -7.45
N ILE A 9 -23.41 -6.74 -6.37
CA ILE A 9 -24.59 -5.85 -6.47
C ILE A 9 -24.24 -4.37 -6.59
N ASP A 10 -22.98 -4.04 -6.82
CA ASP A 10 -22.46 -2.68 -6.84
C ASP A 10 -23.17 -1.77 -7.86
N SER A 11 -23.60 -2.34 -8.97
CA SER A 11 -24.39 -1.66 -9.99
C SER A 11 -25.80 -1.30 -9.53
N LEU A 12 -26.40 -2.08 -8.62
CA LEU A 12 -27.70 -1.80 -8.03
C LEU A 12 -27.60 -0.73 -6.93
N LEU A 13 -26.48 -0.70 -6.20
CA LEU A 13 -26.22 0.30 -5.16
C LEU A 13 -26.17 1.73 -5.73
N ALA A 14 -25.76 1.90 -6.99
CA ALA A 14 -25.74 3.20 -7.65
C ALA A 14 -27.10 3.93 -7.73
N PHE A 15 -28.22 3.21 -7.56
CA PHE A 15 -29.57 3.78 -7.60
C PHE A 15 -30.12 4.18 -6.22
N PHE A 16 -29.41 3.89 -5.14
CA PHE A 16 -29.87 4.22 -3.79
C PHE A 16 -29.41 5.63 -3.38
N PRO A 17 -30.23 6.39 -2.62
CA PRO A 17 -29.81 7.66 -2.05
C PRO A 17 -28.58 7.48 -1.15
N ARG A 18 -27.62 8.42 -1.19
CA ARG A 18 -26.38 8.34 -0.39
C ARG A 18 -26.60 8.05 1.10
N PRO A 19 -27.59 8.64 1.80
CA PRO A 19 -27.84 8.32 3.21
C PRO A 19 -28.21 6.85 3.46
N VAL A 20 -28.86 6.19 2.49
CA VAL A 20 -29.23 4.78 2.58
C VAL A 20 -28.00 3.90 2.34
N LEU A 21 -27.18 4.26 1.35
CA LEU A 21 -25.90 3.58 1.11
C LEU A 21 -24.97 3.71 2.31
N ASP A 22 -24.85 4.90 2.90
CA ASP A 22 -24.06 5.11 4.11
C ASP A 22 -24.52 4.22 5.25
N GLN A 23 -25.84 4.13 5.50
CA GLN A 23 -26.40 3.24 6.51
C GLN A 23 -26.07 1.77 6.23
N LEU A 24 -26.25 1.32 4.99
CA LEU A 24 -25.96 -0.06 4.63
C LEU A 24 -24.46 -0.37 4.70
N GLU A 25 -23.59 0.53 4.25
CA GLU A 25 -22.12 0.38 4.28
C GLU A 25 -21.56 0.43 5.71
N ILE A 26 -22.08 1.32 6.58
CA ILE A 26 -21.67 1.41 7.99
C ILE A 26 -22.03 0.14 8.75
N HIS A 27 -23.15 -0.49 8.41
CA HIS A 27 -23.65 -1.68 9.08
C HIS A 27 -23.32 -2.99 8.34
N ALA A 28 -22.72 -2.89 7.15
CA ALA A 28 -22.19 -4.02 6.42
C ALA A 28 -20.84 -4.40 7.00
N ASN A 29 -20.82 -5.53 7.72
CA ASN A 29 -19.55 -6.14 8.06
C ASN A 29 -19.04 -6.91 6.83
N PRO A 30 -17.74 -6.80 6.51
CA PRO A 30 -17.15 -7.75 5.57
C PRO A 30 -17.38 -9.16 6.12
N THR A 31 -17.68 -10.11 5.23
CA THR A 31 -17.73 -11.52 5.62
C THR A 31 -16.37 -11.87 6.24
N PRO A 32 -16.32 -12.31 7.50
CA PRO A 32 -15.06 -12.69 8.10
C PRO A 32 -14.49 -13.87 7.32
N VAL A 33 -13.20 -13.80 6.97
CA VAL A 33 -12.49 -14.92 6.37
C VAL A 33 -12.41 -16.03 7.40
N HIS A 34 -12.82 -17.25 7.04
CA HIS A 34 -12.77 -18.38 7.95
C HIS A 34 -11.32 -18.71 8.30
N ALA A 35 -11.05 -19.08 9.57
CA ALA A 35 -9.69 -19.35 10.03
C ALA A 35 -8.95 -20.42 9.19
N ALA A 36 -9.67 -21.44 8.71
CA ALA A 36 -9.10 -22.48 7.85
C ALA A 36 -8.69 -21.93 6.47
N GLU A 37 -9.48 -21.01 5.90
CA GLU A 37 -9.17 -20.34 4.65
C GLU A 37 -7.96 -19.42 4.82
N LEU A 38 -7.93 -18.63 5.90
CA LEU A 38 -6.79 -17.79 6.25
C LEU A 38 -5.51 -18.60 6.41
N GLU A 39 -5.52 -19.71 7.16
CA GLU A 39 -4.33 -20.54 7.35
C GLU A 39 -3.86 -21.19 6.05
N SER A 40 -4.79 -21.61 5.18
CA SER A 40 -4.44 -22.12 3.86
C SER A 40 -3.75 -21.04 3.02
N CYS A 41 -4.22 -19.80 3.05
CA CYS A 41 -3.59 -18.68 2.36
C CYS A 41 -2.22 -18.35 2.95
N LEU A 42 -2.08 -18.31 4.27
CA LEU A 42 -0.81 -18.04 4.94
C LEU A 42 0.22 -19.12 4.61
N SER A 43 -0.17 -20.39 4.65
CA SER A 43 0.69 -21.51 4.29
C SER A 43 1.19 -21.41 2.85
N PHE A 44 0.31 -21.08 1.90
CA PHE A 44 0.69 -20.83 0.51
C PHE A 44 1.74 -19.71 0.38
N TRP A 45 1.54 -18.59 1.08
CA TRP A 45 2.45 -17.43 0.95
C TRP A 45 3.74 -17.56 1.75
N ARG A 46 3.77 -18.34 2.84
CA ARG A 46 4.99 -18.60 3.63
C ARG A 46 6.07 -19.34 2.84
N GLU A 47 5.69 -20.12 1.84
CA GLU A 47 6.62 -20.83 0.95
C GLU A 47 7.14 -19.96 -0.20
N ARG A 48 6.72 -18.68 -0.27
CA ARG A 48 6.98 -17.75 -1.36
C ARG A 48 7.73 -16.52 -0.90
N ARG A 49 8.38 -15.85 -1.85
CA ARG A 49 9.13 -14.63 -1.57
C ARG A 49 8.22 -13.43 -1.69
N VAL A 50 7.98 -12.76 -0.57
CA VAL A 50 7.12 -11.57 -0.47
C VAL A 50 7.99 -10.35 -0.19
N ALA A 51 7.78 -9.27 -0.93
CA ALA A 51 8.34 -7.96 -0.62
C ALA A 51 7.25 -7.01 -0.12
N PHE A 52 7.59 -6.17 0.85
CA PHE A 52 6.72 -5.09 1.32
C PHE A 52 7.44 -3.75 1.18
N VAL A 53 6.86 -2.83 0.40
CA VAL A 53 7.58 -1.67 -0.13
C VAL A 53 6.86 -0.38 0.22
N LYS A 54 7.61 0.61 0.69
CA LYS A 54 7.15 2.01 0.81
C LYS A 54 8.20 2.96 0.24
N GLN A 55 7.77 4.17 -0.13
CA GLN A 55 8.72 5.25 -0.45
C GLN A 55 9.25 5.94 0.79
N SER A 56 10.41 6.59 0.63
CA SER A 56 10.96 7.56 1.58
C SER A 56 9.98 8.67 1.92
N SER A 57 9.10 9.10 1.01
CA SER A 57 8.04 10.10 1.29
C SER A 57 7.00 9.61 2.31
N TYR A 58 6.87 8.30 2.54
CA TYR A 58 5.96 7.74 3.53
C TYR A 58 6.64 7.58 4.89
N HIS A 59 6.50 8.58 5.76
CA HIS A 59 7.18 8.61 7.05
C HIS A 59 6.55 7.77 8.16
N ALA A 60 5.25 7.47 8.08
CA ALA A 60 4.46 7.02 9.24
C ALA A 60 4.63 5.54 9.59
N LEU A 61 5.35 4.78 8.76
CA LEU A 61 5.63 3.35 8.93
C LEU A 61 7.13 3.11 8.87
N TYR A 62 7.64 2.17 9.68
CA TYR A 62 9.01 1.62 9.78
C TYR A 62 10.18 2.42 9.18
N GLN A 63 11.22 2.62 9.99
CA GLN A 63 12.44 3.30 9.53
C GLN A 63 13.23 2.46 8.52
N PRO A 64 13.99 3.10 7.61
CA PRO A 64 14.94 2.40 6.75
C PRO A 64 16.09 1.80 7.57
N GLY A 65 16.61 0.66 7.14
CA GLY A 65 17.75 0.00 7.80
C GLY A 65 17.59 -1.50 7.97
N LYS A 66 18.66 -2.11 8.51
CA LYS A 66 18.66 -3.53 8.90
C LYS A 66 18.22 -3.65 10.36
N PHE A 67 17.32 -4.59 10.60
CA PHE A 67 16.75 -4.87 11.91
C PHE A 67 16.96 -6.35 12.21
N PRO A 68 17.34 -6.73 13.44
CA PRO A 68 17.59 -8.12 13.80
C PRO A 68 16.32 -8.99 13.78
N SER A 69 15.15 -8.38 13.91
CA SER A 69 13.87 -9.08 13.93
C SER A 69 12.73 -8.20 13.41
N TRP A 70 11.59 -8.81 13.06
CA TRP A 70 10.41 -8.06 12.64
C TRP A 70 9.85 -7.19 13.78
N GLU A 71 9.97 -7.62 15.03
CA GLU A 71 9.53 -6.86 16.22
C GLU A 71 10.34 -5.57 16.35
N SER A 72 11.67 -5.66 16.26
CA SER A 72 12.54 -4.48 16.32
C SER A 72 12.26 -3.49 15.19
N ARG A 73 11.88 -3.99 14.00
CA ARG A 73 11.41 -3.15 12.89
C ARG A 73 10.06 -2.52 13.20
N ALA A 74 9.12 -3.28 13.77
CA ALA A 74 7.80 -2.77 14.14
C ALA A 74 7.90 -1.60 15.12
N TRP A 75 8.78 -1.71 16.11
CA TRP A 75 9.06 -0.64 17.08
C TRP A 75 9.75 0.59 16.50
N SER A 76 10.30 0.51 15.29
CA SER A 76 10.82 1.69 14.59
C SER A 76 9.71 2.55 13.97
N SER A 77 8.46 2.08 13.97
CA SER A 77 7.36 2.86 13.40
C SER A 77 7.14 4.17 14.15
N SER A 78 6.83 5.22 13.38
CA SER A 78 6.65 6.59 13.88
C SER A 78 5.18 6.99 14.06
N GLY A 79 4.23 6.21 13.55
CA GLY A 79 2.80 6.54 13.66
C GLY A 79 1.83 5.38 13.44
N HIS A 80 2.15 4.44 12.55
CA HIS A 80 1.27 3.32 12.21
C HIS A 80 2.05 2.01 12.09
N MET A 81 1.53 0.91 12.64
CA MET A 81 2.16 -0.41 12.45
C MET A 81 1.88 -1.00 11.05
N GLY A 82 0.92 -0.46 10.29
CA GLY A 82 0.64 -0.94 8.92
C GLY A 82 0.33 -2.44 8.87
N ALA A 83 0.65 -3.06 7.74
CA ALA A 83 0.44 -4.50 7.49
C ALA A 83 1.48 -5.38 8.19
N LEU A 84 1.51 -5.37 9.53
CA LEU A 84 2.47 -6.10 10.36
C LEU A 84 2.52 -7.61 10.05
N ALA A 85 1.38 -8.22 9.72
CA ALA A 85 1.28 -9.63 9.35
C ALA A 85 2.18 -10.01 8.16
N LEU A 86 2.44 -9.08 7.22
CA LEU A 86 3.40 -9.32 6.14
C LEU A 86 4.81 -9.59 6.67
N LEU A 87 5.20 -8.93 7.77
CA LEU A 87 6.50 -9.16 8.40
C LEU A 87 6.48 -10.37 9.35
N ALA A 88 5.45 -10.46 10.19
CA ALA A 88 5.39 -11.45 11.26
C ALA A 88 5.04 -12.86 10.73
N ASP A 89 4.07 -12.97 9.82
CA ASP A 89 3.55 -14.25 9.34
C ASP A 89 4.14 -14.70 8.00
N LEU A 90 4.45 -13.76 7.11
CA LEU A 90 4.99 -14.03 5.77
C LEU A 90 6.50 -13.77 5.65
N HIS A 91 7.13 -13.23 6.69
CA HIS A 91 8.55 -12.91 6.71
C HIS A 91 9.01 -12.07 5.50
N ALA A 92 8.16 -11.14 5.07
CA ALA A 92 8.41 -10.34 3.87
C ALA A 92 9.68 -9.48 3.99
N ASP A 93 10.41 -9.39 2.89
CA ASP A 93 11.53 -8.47 2.73
C ASP A 93 10.97 -7.04 2.64
N PHE A 94 11.27 -6.20 3.64
CA PHE A 94 10.77 -4.84 3.66
C PHE A 94 11.77 -3.81 3.15
N TYR A 95 11.31 -3.01 2.19
CA TYR A 95 12.08 -1.97 1.51
C TYR A 95 11.49 -0.58 1.77
N VAL A 96 12.39 0.34 2.12
CA VAL A 96 12.15 1.77 1.95
C VAL A 96 12.92 2.18 0.71
N VAL A 97 12.21 2.56 -0.34
CA VAL A 97 12.83 2.94 -1.62
C VAL A 97 12.86 4.45 -1.79
N ARG A 98 13.82 4.91 -2.60
CA ARG A 98 13.90 6.32 -3.00
C ARG A 98 12.68 6.73 -3.83
N GLN A 99 12.37 8.02 -3.85
CA GLN A 99 11.38 8.54 -4.78
C GLN A 99 11.87 8.38 -6.22
N ASP A 100 11.02 7.85 -7.10
CA ASP A 100 11.29 7.82 -8.54
C ASP A 100 10.94 9.17 -9.18
N GLU A 101 11.49 9.43 -10.36
CA GLU A 101 11.17 10.63 -11.14
C GLU A 101 9.82 10.50 -11.85
N ALA A 102 9.34 9.27 -12.02
CA ALA A 102 8.08 8.97 -12.67
C ALA A 102 6.88 9.62 -11.93
N PRO A 103 6.04 10.43 -12.62
CA PRO A 103 4.97 11.21 -11.99
C PRO A 103 3.97 10.36 -11.19
N GLU A 104 3.69 9.14 -11.63
CA GLU A 104 2.77 8.24 -10.94
C GLU A 104 3.24 7.88 -9.52
N THR A 105 4.55 7.90 -9.29
CA THR A 105 5.11 7.60 -7.96
C THR A 105 4.98 8.76 -6.98
N ARG A 106 4.47 9.91 -7.45
CA ARG A 106 4.20 11.10 -6.63
C ARG A 106 2.73 11.28 -6.31
N LEU A 107 1.90 10.26 -6.53
CA LEU A 107 0.48 10.32 -6.20
C LEU A 107 0.19 10.70 -4.74
N TRP A 108 1.12 10.39 -3.83
CA TRP A 108 1.01 10.79 -2.43
C TRP A 108 0.88 12.32 -2.27
N GLU A 109 1.34 13.14 -3.21
CA GLU A 109 1.18 14.60 -3.16
C GLU A 109 -0.31 15.01 -3.20
N THR A 110 -1.16 14.21 -3.85
CA THR A 110 -2.60 14.46 -3.93
C THR A 110 -3.33 14.32 -2.60
N LYS A 111 -2.68 13.76 -1.56
CA LYS A 111 -3.24 13.76 -0.20
C LYS A 111 -3.40 15.17 0.36
N TYR A 112 -2.59 16.12 -0.12
CA TYR A 112 -2.63 17.51 0.35
C TYR A 112 -3.58 18.39 -0.46
N THR A 113 -4.24 17.87 -1.50
CA THR A 113 -5.09 18.66 -2.41
C THR A 113 -6.12 19.52 -1.68
N PHE A 114 -6.63 19.07 -0.54
CA PHE A 114 -7.63 19.79 0.26
C PHE A 114 -7.06 20.48 1.51
N CYS A 115 -5.74 20.49 1.68
CA CYS A 115 -5.08 21.25 2.73
C CYS A 115 -5.07 22.76 2.39
N PRO A 116 -5.00 23.66 3.38
CA PRO A 116 -4.93 25.11 3.13
C PRO A 116 -3.79 25.53 2.19
N ASN A 117 -2.61 24.89 2.29
CA ASN A 117 -1.43 25.16 1.46
C ASN A 117 -0.87 23.85 0.87
N PRO A 118 -1.45 23.30 -0.21
CA PRO A 118 -1.08 21.98 -0.75
C PRO A 118 0.38 21.91 -1.18
N GLN A 119 0.86 22.94 -1.88
CA GLN A 119 2.20 22.98 -2.46
C GLN A 119 3.28 23.05 -1.38
N GLU A 120 3.06 23.85 -0.33
CA GLU A 120 3.98 23.93 0.81
C GLU A 120 4.08 22.57 1.52
N ARG A 121 2.94 21.89 1.76
CA ARG A 121 2.93 20.55 2.38
C ARG A 121 3.63 19.49 1.54
N ALA A 122 3.46 19.53 0.22
CA ALA A 122 4.17 18.66 -0.70
C ALA A 122 5.68 18.95 -0.69
N ALA A 123 6.07 20.23 -0.72
CA ALA A 123 7.46 20.66 -0.68
C ALA A 123 8.16 20.28 0.63
N GLU A 124 7.53 20.54 1.79
CA GLU A 124 8.00 20.11 3.11
C GLU A 124 8.25 18.58 3.14
N ARG A 125 7.32 17.81 2.56
CA ARG A 125 7.43 16.36 2.52
C ARG A 125 8.56 15.89 1.60
N ASN A 126 8.72 16.52 0.44
CA ASN A 126 9.79 16.22 -0.49
C ASN A 126 11.17 16.53 0.10
N LEU A 127 11.30 17.67 0.79
CA LEU A 127 12.53 18.02 1.49
C LEU A 127 12.90 16.96 2.53
N TRP A 128 11.94 16.56 3.37
CA TRP A 128 12.17 15.52 4.38
C TRP A 128 12.60 14.19 3.77
N ALA A 129 11.94 13.77 2.68
CA ALA A 129 12.30 12.54 1.99
C ALA A 129 13.72 12.61 1.42
N HIS A 130 14.10 13.75 0.83
CA HIS A 130 15.45 13.99 0.33
C HIS A 130 16.51 13.93 1.43
N GLU A 131 16.27 14.61 2.56
CA GLU A 131 17.18 14.57 3.73
C GLU A 131 17.35 13.14 4.26
N LEU A 132 16.28 12.34 4.29
CA LEU A 132 16.34 10.93 4.68
C LEU A 132 17.16 10.10 3.69
N GLU A 133 16.95 10.31 2.40
CA GLU A 133 17.70 9.65 1.33
C GLU A 133 19.19 10.00 1.35
N GLU A 134 19.54 11.27 1.55
CA GLU A 134 20.94 11.73 1.69
C GLU A 134 21.61 11.15 2.93
N LYS A 135 20.87 11.10 4.05
CA LYS A 135 21.40 10.58 5.32
C LYS A 135 21.73 9.09 5.26
N HIS A 136 20.87 8.29 4.62
CA HIS A 136 21.00 6.84 4.65
C HIS A 136 21.67 6.26 3.40
N GLY A 137 21.47 6.89 2.24
CA GLY A 137 22.02 6.48 0.95
C GLY A 137 21.68 5.04 0.53
N SER A 138 22.26 4.63 -0.59
CA SER A 138 22.33 3.21 -0.98
C SER A 138 23.41 2.50 -0.17
N PRO A 139 23.19 1.26 0.33
CA PRO A 139 22.10 0.33 0.03
C PRO A 139 20.89 0.40 0.97
N THR A 140 20.86 1.36 1.91
CA THR A 140 19.83 1.41 2.95
C THR A 140 18.47 1.86 2.43
N ILE A 141 18.49 2.84 1.51
CA ILE A 141 17.33 3.31 0.74
C ILE A 141 17.70 3.19 -0.74
N PRO A 142 17.54 2.01 -1.36
CA PRO A 142 17.89 1.79 -2.76
C PRO A 142 16.91 2.49 -3.71
N SER A 143 17.34 2.72 -4.95
CA SER A 143 16.39 3.07 -6.02
C SER A 143 15.47 1.86 -6.31
N PRO A 144 14.16 2.07 -6.55
CA PRO A 144 13.28 0.99 -7.01
C PRO A 144 13.79 0.28 -8.26
N ARG A 145 14.54 0.98 -9.12
CA ARG A 145 15.08 0.46 -10.38
C ARG A 145 16.31 -0.43 -10.20
N GLU A 146 16.95 -0.39 -9.03
CA GLU A 146 18.17 -1.16 -8.70
C GLU A 146 17.84 -2.51 -8.04
N ILE A 147 16.59 -2.72 -7.63
CA ILE A 147 16.14 -3.95 -6.98
C ILE A 147 15.74 -4.95 -8.07
N ASP A 148 16.26 -6.17 -7.98
CA ASP A 148 15.77 -7.29 -8.79
C ASP A 148 14.45 -7.78 -8.21
N TRP A 149 13.35 -7.24 -8.72
CA TRP A 149 12.00 -7.64 -8.30
C TRP A 149 11.60 -9.02 -8.81
N GLY A 150 12.30 -9.54 -9.84
CA GLY A 150 11.99 -10.82 -10.46
C GLY A 150 12.20 -12.04 -9.55
N ILE A 151 12.82 -11.83 -8.39
CA ILE A 151 13.04 -12.86 -7.36
C ILE A 151 11.84 -13.03 -6.43
N TYR A 152 10.85 -12.15 -6.48
CA TYR A 152 9.66 -12.18 -5.63
C TYR A 152 8.47 -12.79 -6.35
N ASP A 153 7.60 -13.45 -5.60
CA ASP A 153 6.30 -13.94 -6.08
C ASP A 153 5.19 -12.90 -5.84
N LEU A 154 5.36 -12.04 -4.84
CA LEU A 154 4.42 -10.99 -4.46
C LEU A 154 5.17 -9.75 -4.00
N VAL A 155 4.81 -8.59 -4.55
CA VAL A 155 5.28 -7.28 -4.07
C VAL A 155 4.06 -6.50 -3.61
N VAL A 156 3.99 -6.20 -2.31
CA VAL A 156 2.94 -5.35 -1.73
C VAL A 156 3.50 -3.96 -1.50
N CYS A 157 2.84 -2.95 -2.06
CA CYS A 157 3.25 -1.58 -2.00
C CYS A 157 2.32 -0.72 -1.14
N ILE A 158 2.88 0.29 -0.47
CA ILE A 158 2.12 1.42 0.06
C ILE A 158 2.16 2.55 -0.95
N ASP A 159 0.99 3.01 -1.37
CA ASP A 159 0.80 3.89 -2.50
C ASP A 159 1.46 3.28 -3.76
N ILE A 160 2.11 4.09 -4.60
CA ILE A 160 2.77 3.63 -5.83
C ILE A 160 4.28 3.94 -5.75
N PRO A 161 5.08 3.12 -5.06
CA PRO A 161 6.51 3.35 -4.89
C PRO A 161 7.34 2.98 -6.13
N VAL A 162 6.83 2.06 -6.95
CA VAL A 162 7.51 1.52 -8.14
C VAL A 162 6.77 1.98 -9.40
N ALA A 163 7.49 2.59 -10.32
CA ALA A 163 6.97 3.12 -11.57
C ALA A 163 6.46 2.03 -12.53
N ALA A 164 5.50 2.36 -13.39
CA ALA A 164 4.88 1.40 -14.32
C ALA A 164 5.92 0.72 -15.23
N GLU A 165 6.94 1.47 -15.65
CA GLU A 165 8.05 0.97 -16.46
C GLU A 165 8.83 -0.15 -15.75
N THR A 166 9.03 -0.03 -14.44
CA THR A 166 9.72 -1.04 -13.63
C THR A 166 8.81 -2.24 -13.38
N VAL A 167 7.53 -2.01 -13.07
CA VAL A 167 6.53 -3.07 -12.94
C VAL A 167 6.47 -3.92 -14.22
N ALA A 168 6.38 -3.30 -15.39
CA ALA A 168 6.32 -3.98 -16.68
C ALA A 168 7.61 -4.78 -17.01
N ARG A 169 8.76 -4.40 -16.44
CA ARG A 169 10.03 -5.11 -16.61
C ARG A 169 10.07 -6.44 -15.86
N PHE A 170 9.27 -6.58 -14.80
CA PHE A 170 9.24 -7.74 -13.92
C PHE A 170 7.82 -8.31 -13.86
N PRO A 171 7.40 -9.10 -14.87
CA PRO A 171 6.03 -9.64 -14.94
C PRO A 171 5.79 -10.87 -14.03
N ASN A 172 6.82 -11.37 -13.35
CA ASN A 172 6.72 -12.56 -12.51
C ASN A 172 6.00 -12.31 -11.18
N PRO A 173 6.39 -11.31 -10.36
CA PRO A 173 5.68 -11.02 -9.12
C PRO A 173 4.25 -10.54 -9.40
N VAL A 174 3.33 -10.93 -8.52
CA VAL A 174 2.05 -10.23 -8.40
C VAL A 174 2.32 -8.88 -7.76
N TRP A 175 2.00 -7.80 -8.47
CA TRP A 175 2.12 -6.43 -8.00
C TRP A 175 0.83 -6.00 -7.33
N ALA A 176 0.87 -5.88 -6.00
CA ALA A 176 -0.25 -5.41 -5.21
C ALA A 176 0.10 -4.07 -4.56
N TYR A 177 -0.91 -3.24 -4.36
CA TYR A 177 -0.75 -2.03 -3.56
C TYR A 177 -1.99 -1.73 -2.74
N TYR A 178 -1.80 -0.90 -1.74
CA TYR A 178 -2.89 -0.19 -1.10
C TYR A 178 -2.55 1.27 -0.93
N ILE A 179 -3.58 2.10 -0.95
CA ILE A 179 -3.43 3.54 -0.77
C ILE A 179 -3.53 3.84 0.73
N SER A 180 -2.54 4.57 1.24
CA SER A 180 -2.41 4.86 2.67
C SER A 180 -3.50 5.79 3.21
N GLU A 181 -4.03 6.68 2.36
CA GLU A 181 -5.08 7.63 2.70
C GLU A 181 -6.40 7.29 1.98
N PRO A 182 -7.38 6.67 2.67
CA PRO A 182 -8.65 6.35 2.05
C PRO A 182 -9.40 7.60 1.61
N GLY A 183 -10.03 7.53 0.43
CA GLY A 183 -10.85 8.61 -0.11
C GLY A 183 -10.11 9.67 -0.94
N MET A 184 -8.77 9.61 -1.02
CA MET A 184 -8.02 10.44 -1.98
C MET A 184 -8.34 10.06 -3.43
N PRO A 185 -8.11 10.94 -4.43
CA PRO A 185 -8.45 10.67 -5.82
C PRO A 185 -7.87 9.34 -6.35
N ALA A 186 -6.61 9.04 -6.02
CA ALA A 186 -5.97 7.78 -6.38
C ALA A 186 -6.74 6.56 -5.83
N HIS A 187 -7.07 6.55 -4.53
CA HIS A 187 -7.87 5.48 -3.92
C HIS A 187 -9.21 5.27 -4.65
N LYS A 188 -9.91 6.36 -4.99
CA LYS A 188 -11.19 6.28 -5.72
C LYS A 188 -11.02 5.72 -7.13
N GLN A 189 -9.92 6.06 -7.80
CA GLN A 189 -9.61 5.52 -9.12
C GLN A 189 -9.29 4.02 -9.02
N SER A 190 -8.54 3.62 -8.00
CA SER A 190 -8.16 2.23 -7.72
C SER A 190 -9.35 1.29 -7.49
N LEU A 191 -10.50 1.82 -7.05
CA LEU A 191 -11.74 1.04 -6.92
C LEU A 191 -12.31 0.57 -8.26
N LYS A 192 -11.92 1.20 -9.37
CA LYS A 192 -12.36 0.81 -10.72
C LYS A 192 -11.41 -0.21 -11.32
N GLU A 193 -10.12 0.06 -11.22
CA GLU A 193 -9.06 -0.79 -11.73
C GLU A 193 -7.74 -0.52 -10.99
N PRO A 194 -6.86 -1.52 -10.85
CA PRO A 194 -5.48 -1.31 -10.42
C PRO A 194 -4.75 -0.27 -11.29
N LEU A 195 -3.91 0.55 -10.67
CA LEU A 195 -3.23 1.65 -11.35
C LEU A 195 -1.87 1.20 -11.91
N PHE A 196 -1.42 1.84 -12.98
CA PHE A 196 -0.02 1.82 -13.45
C PHE A 196 0.60 0.43 -13.66
N GLY A 197 -0.21 -0.53 -14.11
CA GLY A 197 0.24 -1.89 -14.42
C GLY A 197 0.34 -2.82 -13.21
N TYR A 198 -0.07 -2.39 -12.03
CA TYR A 198 -0.22 -3.28 -10.88
C TYR A 198 -1.37 -4.27 -11.12
N ASP A 199 -1.29 -5.45 -10.52
CA ASP A 199 -2.28 -6.52 -10.68
C ASP A 199 -3.45 -6.38 -9.71
N LEU A 200 -3.18 -5.93 -8.47
CA LEU A 200 -4.16 -5.93 -7.39
C LEU A 200 -4.14 -4.62 -6.60
N PHE A 201 -5.33 -4.16 -6.23
CA PHE A 201 -5.54 -3.08 -5.28
C PHE A 201 -6.29 -3.59 -4.05
N SER A 202 -5.70 -3.40 -2.86
CA SER A 202 -6.39 -3.63 -1.59
C SER A 202 -7.09 -2.35 -1.15
N ASN A 203 -8.42 -2.39 -1.13
CA ASN A 203 -9.27 -1.29 -0.67
C ASN A 203 -9.48 -1.28 0.85
N HIS A 204 -8.92 -2.25 1.59
CA HIS A 204 -9.10 -2.41 3.05
C HIS A 204 -10.55 -2.48 3.54
N GLY A 205 -11.52 -2.66 2.65
CA GLY A 205 -12.93 -2.45 2.97
C GLY A 205 -13.27 -1.01 3.39
N PHE A 206 -12.41 -0.03 3.10
CA PHE A 206 -12.74 1.37 3.29
C PHE A 206 -13.86 1.79 2.34
N ARG A 207 -14.69 2.73 2.80
CA ARG A 207 -15.94 3.18 2.14
C ARG A 207 -15.72 3.56 0.67
N ARG A 208 -16.72 3.30 -0.17
CA ARG A 208 -16.75 3.72 -1.58
C ARG A 208 -17.30 5.14 -1.73
#